data_AF-A0A3S3MK31-F1
#
_entry.id   AF-A0A3S3MK31-F1
#
_cell.length_a   1.000
_cell.length_b   1.000
_cell.length_c   1.000
_cell.angle_alpha   90.00
_cell.angle_beta   90.00
_cell.angle_gamma   90.00
#
_symmetry.space_group_name_H-M   'P 1'
#
loop_
_entity.id
_entity.type
_entity.pdbx_description
1 polymer ?
#
loop_
_entity_poly.entity_id
_entity_poly.type
_entity_poly.pdbx_seq_one_letter_code
_entity_poly.pdbx_strand_id
1 'polypeptide(L)'
;MTIGKDDFIRFYATQVQSDDMSLFLGAGISASSGYPTWSKLLEPCAKLLNIEITDSTNLFKLSQYYANQYGISELKKVINNNINILNKRFCCKVLNLLSNKVE
;
A
#
# COMPACT_ATOMS: atom_id res chain seq x y z
N MET A 1 15.08 1.67 -26.52
CA MET A 1 15.99 0.55 -26.23
C MET A 1 15.29 -0.36 -25.25
N THR A 2 15.08 -1.63 -25.60
CA THR A 2 14.28 -2.57 -24.79
C THR A 2 15.24 -3.62 -24.24
N ILE A 3 15.50 -3.59 -22.93
CA ILE A 3 16.31 -4.61 -22.25
C ILE A 3 15.42 -5.84 -22.00
N GLY A 4 15.94 -7.04 -22.24
CA GLY A 4 15.25 -8.28 -21.90
C GLY A 4 15.16 -8.48 -20.38
N LYS A 5 14.10 -9.15 -19.91
CA LYS A 5 13.88 -9.37 -18.46
C LYS A 5 15.10 -9.98 -17.77
N ASP A 6 15.72 -11.00 -18.37
CA ASP A 6 16.86 -11.71 -17.78
C ASP A 6 18.14 -10.87 -17.79
N ASP A 7 18.30 -10.01 -18.79
CA ASP A 7 19.40 -9.03 -18.84
C ASP A 7 19.23 -7.96 -17.77
N PHE A 8 17.99 -7.47 -17.59
CA PHE A 8 17.66 -6.54 -16.52
C PHE A 8 17.95 -7.13 -15.14
N ILE A 9 17.52 -8.37 -14.89
CA ILE A 9 17.74 -9.03 -13.60
C ILE A 9 19.25 -9.20 -13.33
N ARG A 10 20.03 -9.61 -14.33
CA ARG A 10 21.50 -9.76 -14.20
C ARG A 10 22.17 -8.42 -13.91
N PHE A 11 21.87 -7.40 -14.71
CA PHE A 11 22.39 -6.05 -14.51
C PHE A 11 22.03 -5.52 -13.12
N TYR A 12 20.76 -5.63 -12.73
CA TYR A 12 20.26 -5.18 -11.44
C TYR A 12 20.95 -5.90 -10.27
N ALA A 13 21.13 -7.22 -10.36
CA ALA A 13 21.84 -8.01 -9.34
C ALA A 13 23.31 -7.60 -9.20
N THR A 14 23.99 -7.23 -10.28
CA THR A 14 25.36 -6.69 -10.23
C THR A 14 25.40 -5.34 -9.52
N GLN A 15 24.46 -4.43 -9.82
CA GLN A 15 24.39 -3.12 -9.16
C GLN A 15 24.07 -3.24 -7.66
N VAL A 16 23.24 -4.23 -7.27
CA VAL A 16 22.98 -4.53 -5.85
C VAL A 16 24.27 -4.94 -5.15
N GLN A 17 25.10 -5.77 -5.78
CA GLN A 17 26.35 -6.26 -5.19
C GLN A 17 27.44 -5.18 -5.10
N SER A 18 27.38 -4.17 -5.96
CA SER A 18 28.33 -3.04 -5.94
C SER A 18 27.90 -1.90 -5.01
N ASP A 19 26.81 -2.06 -4.24
CA ASP A 19 26.17 -1.02 -3.42
C ASP A 19 25.74 0.24 -4.20
N ASP A 20 25.74 0.19 -5.55
CA ASP A 20 25.37 1.29 -6.44
C ASP A 20 23.91 1.17 -6.92
N MET A 21 23.01 0.84 -5.99
CA MET A 21 21.60 0.65 -6.29
C MET A 21 20.71 1.55 -5.42
N SER A 22 19.77 2.22 -6.08
CA SER A 22 18.61 2.86 -5.43
C SER A 22 17.31 2.30 -6.00
N LEU A 23 16.27 2.25 -5.16
CA LEU A 23 14.95 1.76 -5.54
C LEU A 23 13.89 2.78 -5.14
N PHE A 24 13.06 3.17 -6.11
CA PHE A 24 11.88 3.97 -5.86
C PHE A 24 10.65 3.05 -5.74
N LEU A 25 10.08 2.98 -4.54
CA LEU A 25 8.94 2.13 -4.24
C LEU A 25 7.66 2.95 -4.13
N GLY A 26 6.66 2.59 -4.93
CA GLY A 26 5.30 3.10 -4.80
C GLY A 26 4.43 2.23 -3.90
N ALA A 27 3.26 2.73 -3.52
CA ALA A 27 2.28 2.00 -2.71
C ALA A 27 1.82 0.66 -3.32
N GLY A 28 2.03 0.44 -4.63
CA GLY A 28 1.70 -0.84 -5.27
C GLY A 28 2.46 -2.04 -4.69
N ILE A 29 3.71 -1.85 -4.23
CA ILE A 29 4.50 -2.95 -3.66
C ILE A 29 3.96 -3.42 -2.30
N SER A 30 3.21 -2.58 -1.58
CA SER A 30 2.70 -2.92 -0.25
C SER A 30 1.38 -3.69 -0.29
N ALA A 31 0.66 -3.70 -1.42
CA ALA A 31 -0.63 -4.37 -1.55
C ALA A 31 -0.55 -5.89 -1.31
N SER A 32 0.51 -6.55 -1.80
CA SER A 32 0.76 -7.98 -1.56
C SER A 32 1.10 -8.29 -0.09
N SER A 33 1.61 -7.30 0.65
CA SER A 33 1.92 -7.39 2.08
C SER A 33 0.71 -7.12 2.98
N GLY A 34 -0.49 -7.03 2.40
CA GLY A 34 -1.73 -6.85 3.13
C GLY A 34 -2.11 -5.40 3.40
N TYR A 35 -1.40 -4.41 2.85
CA TYR A 35 -1.85 -3.02 2.85
C TYR A 35 -3.02 -2.80 1.87
N PRO A 36 -3.90 -1.81 2.13
CA PRO A 36 -5.02 -1.55 1.24
C PRO A 36 -4.56 -0.97 -0.10
N THR A 37 -5.28 -1.32 -1.17
CA THR A 37 -5.24 -0.56 -2.43
C THR A 37 -5.90 0.81 -2.23
N TRP A 38 -5.68 1.75 -3.16
CA TRP A 38 -6.34 3.07 -3.10
C TRP A 38 -7.87 2.99 -3.02
N SER A 39 -8.48 2.05 -3.75
CA SER A 39 -9.93 1.81 -3.69
C SER A 39 -10.38 1.37 -2.30
N LYS A 40 -9.71 0.36 -1.72
CA LYS A 40 -9.99 -0.13 -0.36
C LYS A 40 -9.72 0.93 0.71
N LEU A 41 -8.69 1.75 0.53
CA LEU A 41 -8.33 2.83 1.45
C LEU A 41 -9.45 3.88 1.56
N LEU A 42 -10.15 4.16 0.45
CA LEU A 42 -11.21 5.17 0.37
C LEU A 42 -12.62 4.60 0.50
N GLU A 43 -12.77 3.28 0.58
CA GLU A 43 -14.07 2.61 0.75
C GLU A 43 -14.89 3.15 1.94
N PRO A 44 -14.30 3.46 3.12
CA PRO A 44 -15.06 4.08 4.20
C PRO A 44 -15.57 5.48 3.87
N CYS A 45 -14.82 6.25 3.07
CA CYS A 45 -15.24 7.57 2.61
C CYS A 45 -16.43 7.45 1.64
N ALA A 46 -16.34 6.51 0.70
CA ALA A 46 -17.40 6.20 -0.26
C ALA A 46 -18.70 5.77 0.43
N LYS A 47 -18.61 4.90 1.45
CA LYS A 47 -19.78 4.46 2.24
C LYS A 47 -20.49 5.63 2.92
N LEU A 48 -19.74 6.55 3.52
CA LEU A 48 -20.31 7.73 4.19
C LEU A 48 -20.99 8.70 3.21
N LEU A 49 -20.49 8.76 1.97
CA LEU A 49 -21.05 9.58 0.89
C LEU A 49 -22.15 8.85 0.09
N ASN A 50 -22.45 7.59 0.42
CA ASN A 50 -23.35 6.71 -0.33
C ASN A 50 -22.97 6.60 -1.83
N ILE A 51 -21.67 6.46 -2.10
CA ILE A 51 -21.11 6.29 -3.45
C ILE A 51 -20.56 4.87 -3.57
N GLU A 52 -20.89 4.16 -4.65
CA GLU A 52 -20.28 2.87 -4.97
C GLU A 52 -18.96 3.08 -5.72
N ILE A 53 -17.88 2.40 -5.28
CA ILE A 53 -16.60 2.43 -5.98
C ILE A 53 -16.59 1.33 -7.04
N THR A 54 -16.44 1.74 -8.29
CA THR A 54 -16.27 0.90 -9.48
C THR A 54 -14.89 1.13 -10.11
N ASP A 55 -14.51 0.33 -11.12
CA ASP A 55 -13.24 0.48 -11.83
C ASP A 55 -13.09 1.83 -12.56
N SER A 56 -14.20 2.49 -12.89
CA SER A 56 -14.21 3.82 -13.51
C SER A 56 -14.25 4.98 -12.50
N THR A 57 -14.29 4.68 -11.21
CA THR A 57 -14.40 5.70 -10.17
C THR A 57 -13.12 6.52 -10.05
N ASN A 58 -13.25 7.84 -10.16
CA ASN A 58 -12.14 8.75 -9.91
C ASN A 58 -11.92 8.92 -8.39
N LEU A 59 -10.98 8.15 -7.85
CA LEU A 59 -10.65 8.12 -6.43
C LEU A 59 -10.16 9.47 -5.89
N PHE A 60 -9.45 10.27 -6.70
CA PHE A 60 -9.03 11.61 -6.30
C PHE A 60 -10.24 12.52 -6.07
N LYS A 61 -11.19 12.54 -7.00
CA LYS A 61 -12.44 13.31 -6.85
C LYS A 61 -13.26 12.84 -5.66
N LEU A 62 -13.33 11.53 -5.42
CA LEU A 62 -14.00 10.97 -4.25
C LEU A 62 -13.35 11.49 -2.95
N SER A 63 -12.02 11.44 -2.83
CA SER A 63 -11.32 11.94 -1.65
C SER A 63 -11.52 13.44 -1.44
N GLN A 64 -11.53 14.24 -2.52
CA GLN A 64 -11.77 15.66 -2.43
C GLN A 64 -13.21 15.97 -2.04
N TYR A 65 -14.18 15.23 -2.59
CA TYR A 65 -15.58 15.38 -2.24
C TYR A 65 -15.81 15.06 -0.76
N TYR A 66 -15.21 13.98 -0.25
CA TYR A 66 -15.23 13.66 1.17
C TYR A 66 -14.61 14.78 2.03
N ALA A 67 -13.44 15.29 1.65
CA ALA A 67 -12.79 16.40 2.34
C ALA A 67 -13.63 17.68 2.33
N ASN A 68 -14.40 17.93 1.27
CA ASN A 68 -15.32 19.08 1.19
C ASN A 68 -16.52 18.91 2.13
N GLN A 69 -17.02 17.69 2.33
CA GLN A 69 -18.18 17.42 3.19
C GLN A 69 -17.81 17.35 4.68
N TYR A 70 -16.70 16.70 5.02
CA TYR A 70 -16.32 16.37 6.40
C TYR A 70 -15.03 17.04 6.87
N GLY A 71 -14.31 17.72 5.98
CA GLY A 71 -13.03 18.36 6.27
C GLY A 71 -11.81 17.43 6.07
N ILE A 72 -10.66 18.05 5.78
CA ILE A 72 -9.38 17.35 5.56
C ILE A 72 -8.93 16.58 6.81
N SER A 73 -9.26 17.08 8.01
CA SER A 73 -8.91 16.41 9.27
C SER A 73 -9.56 15.04 9.38
N GLU A 74 -10.86 14.94 9.06
CA GLU A 74 -11.58 13.67 9.07
C GLU A 74 -11.08 12.71 7.99
N LEU A 75 -10.76 13.22 6.79
CA LEU A 75 -10.15 12.41 5.73
C LEU A 75 -8.83 11.77 6.22
N LYS A 76 -7.96 12.57 6.85
CA LYS A 76 -6.69 12.09 7.39
C LYS A 76 -6.90 11.03 8.48
N LYS A 77 -7.89 11.20 9.36
CA LYS A 77 -8.24 10.20 10.38
C LYS A 77 -8.66 8.88 9.74
N VAL A 78 -9.56 8.92 8.75
CA VAL A 78 -10.01 7.73 8.03
C VAL A 78 -8.82 7.04 7.35
N ILE A 79 -7.99 7.78 6.61
CA ILE A 79 -6.80 7.22 5.95
C ILE A 79 -5.85 6.58 6.97
N ASN A 80 -5.52 7.27 8.06
CA ASN A 80 -4.61 6.77 9.09
C ASN A 80 -5.13 5.49 9.75
N ASN A 81 -6.44 5.39 10.00
CA ASN A 81 -7.05 4.21 10.58
C ASN A 81 -7.01 2.99 9.64
N ASN A 82 -7.07 3.24 8.33
CA ASN A 82 -7.11 2.17 7.31
C ASN A 82 -5.72 1.75 6.82
N ILE A 83 -4.73 2.64 6.86
CA ILE A 83 -3.35 2.30 6.44
C ILE A 83 -2.57 1.60 7.56
N ASN A 84 -2.82 1.94 8.84
CA ASN A 84 -2.09 1.40 9.99
C ASN A 84 -2.66 0.05 10.48
N ILE A 85 -2.98 -0.85 9.55
CA ILE A 85 -3.59 -2.16 9.84
C ILE A 85 -2.56 -3.22 10.29
N LEU A 86 -1.29 -3.10 9.90
CA LEU A 86 -0.27 -4.09 10.26
C LEU A 86 0.17 -4.03 11.72
N ASN A 87 0.00 -2.88 12.39
CA ASN A 87 0.32 -2.73 13.82
C ASN A 87 -0.55 -3.64 14.70
N LYS A 88 -1.67 -4.19 14.17
CA LYS A 88 -2.53 -5.15 14.87
C LYS A 88 -2.29 -6.63 14.52
N ARG A 89 -1.55 -6.94 13.45
CA ARG A 89 -1.55 -8.30 12.86
C ARG A 89 -0.16 -8.95 12.73
N PHE A 90 0.90 -8.17 12.54
CA PHE A 90 2.25 -8.73 12.30
C PHE A 90 2.97 -9.20 13.56
N CYS A 91 2.59 -8.71 14.74
CA CYS A 91 3.18 -9.18 16.00
C CYS A 91 2.93 -10.69 16.22
N CYS A 92 1.83 -11.27 15.68
CA CYS A 92 1.50 -12.66 16.01
C CYS A 92 2.08 -13.72 15.07
N LYS A 93 2.52 -13.40 13.84
CA LYS A 93 2.98 -14.44 12.88
C LYS A 93 4.49 -14.57 12.79
N VAL A 94 5.21 -13.46 12.71
CA VAL A 94 6.68 -13.50 12.61
C VAL A 94 7.31 -13.92 13.94
N LEU A 95 6.82 -13.40 15.09
CA LEU A 95 7.25 -13.87 16.41
C LEU A 95 6.94 -15.35 16.63
N ASN A 96 5.79 -15.86 16.18
CA ASN A 96 5.47 -17.28 16.32
C ASN A 96 6.34 -18.17 15.41
N LEU A 97 6.70 -17.71 14.21
CA LEU A 97 7.62 -18.43 13.32
C LEU A 97 9.07 -18.41 13.81
N LEU A 98 9.48 -17.35 14.51
CA LEU A 98 10.81 -17.24 15.11
C LEU A 98 10.90 -17.95 16.46
N SER A 99 9.80 -18.05 17.22
CA SER A 99 9.74 -18.81 18.48
C SER A 99 9.71 -20.32 18.26
N ASN A 100 9.06 -20.80 17.18
CA ASN A 100 8.97 -22.23 16.85
C ASN A 100 10.17 -22.80 16.06
N LYS A 101 11.24 -22.02 15.86
CA LYS A 101 12.50 -22.48 15.25
C LYS A 101 13.64 -22.63 16.26
N VAL A 102 13.35 -22.47 17.54
CA VAL A 102 14.27 -22.67 18.65
C VAL A 102 13.72 -23.79 19.56
N GLU A 103 13.43 -24.95 18.97
CA GLU A 103 13.38 -26.26 19.63
C GLU A 103 13.96 -27.31 18.68
#